data_AF-A0A959RNA6-F1
#
_entry.id   AF-A0A959RNA6-F1
#
_cell.length_a   1.000
_cell.length_b   1.000
_cell.length_c   1.000
_cell.angle_alpha   90.00
_cell.angle_beta   90.00
_cell.angle_gamma   90.00
#
_symmetry.space_group_name_H-M   'P 1'
#
loop_
_entity.id
_entity.type
_entity.pdbx_description
1 polymer ?
#
loop_
_entity_poly.entity_id
_entity_poly.type
_entity_poly.pdbx_seq_one_letter_code
_entity_poly.pdbx_strand_id
1 'polypeptide(L)' 'STKPITGDYWAEGPTVVNIDGNWHLYFDKYRLGKYGLLVSSDLKNWEDKSDSLQYPIGLRHGTVFKVSEIQLSKLLK' A
#
# COMPACT_ATOMS: atom_id res chain seq x y z
N SER A 1 -24.46 -3.28 6.82
CA SER A 1 -23.04 -3.45 7.14
C SER A 1 -22.29 -3.71 5.84
N THR A 2 -21.23 -2.97 5.56
CA THR A 2 -20.36 -3.23 4.40
C THR A 2 -19.40 -4.37 4.72
N LYS A 3 -19.07 -5.20 3.73
CA LYS A 3 -18.08 -6.27 3.90
C LYS A 3 -16.66 -5.65 4.04
N PRO A 4 -15.77 -6.25 4.84
CA PRO A 4 -14.36 -5.87 4.83
C PRO A 4 -13.77 -6.01 3.41
N ILE A 5 -12.85 -5.10 3.06
CA ILE A 5 -12.09 -5.16 1.80
C ILE A 5 -10.76 -5.92 1.95
N THR A 6 -10.40 -6.28 3.18
CA THR A 6 -9.24 -7.08 3.53
C THR A 6 -9.65 -8.52 3.88
N GLY A 7 -8.71 -9.47 3.78
CA GLY A 7 -8.91 -10.83 4.29
C GLY A 7 -8.74 -10.95 5.81
N ASP A 8 -8.65 -12.20 6.30
CA ASP A 8 -8.46 -12.54 7.72
C ASP A 8 -7.02 -12.29 8.20
N TYR A 9 -6.63 -11.03 8.23
CA TYR A 9 -5.35 -10.57 8.78
C TYR A 9 -5.48 -9.19 9.41
N TRP A 10 -4.54 -8.88 10.30
CA TRP A 10 -4.50 -7.60 10.99
C TRP A 10 -3.86 -6.57 10.06
N ALA A 11 -4.63 -5.58 9.65
CA ALA A 11 -4.17 -4.44 8.86
C ALA A 11 -4.00 -3.21 9.75
N GLU A 12 -2.87 -2.52 9.64
CA GLU A 12 -2.56 -1.28 10.37
C GLU A 12 -1.91 -0.24 9.44
N GLY A 13 -2.03 1.04 9.80
CA GLY A 13 -1.33 2.14 9.12
C GLY A 13 -1.65 2.26 7.62
N PRO A 14 -2.93 2.33 7.22
CA PRO A 14 -3.27 2.47 5.82
C PRO A 14 -2.80 3.81 5.25
N THR A 15 -2.21 3.79 4.06
CA THR A 15 -1.99 4.98 3.25
C THR A 15 -2.51 4.77 1.83
N VAL A 16 -3.20 5.78 1.30
CA VAL A 16 -3.82 5.74 -0.02
C VAL A 16 -3.20 6.76 -0.97
N VAL A 17 -2.97 6.36 -2.21
CA VAL A 17 -2.49 7.24 -3.29
C VAL A 17 -3.20 6.90 -4.60
N ASN A 18 -3.46 7.90 -5.44
CA ASN A 18 -3.96 7.68 -6.80
C ASN A 18 -2.77 7.73 -7.79
N ILE A 19 -2.61 6.66 -8.56
CA ILE A 19 -1.57 6.50 -9.58
C ILE A 19 -2.28 6.14 -10.89
N ASP A 20 -2.20 7.03 -11.88
CA ASP A 20 -2.77 6.86 -13.21
C ASP A 20 -4.25 6.41 -13.19
N GLY A 21 -5.05 7.03 -12.32
CA GLY A 21 -6.47 6.75 -12.18
C GLY A 21 -6.82 5.58 -11.26
N ASN A 22 -5.83 4.83 -10.74
CA ASN A 22 -6.02 3.71 -9.83
C ASN A 22 -5.63 4.08 -8.39
N TRP A 23 -6.52 3.78 -7.45
CA TRP A 23 -6.27 3.90 -6.03
C TRP A 23 -5.45 2.73 -5.53
N HIS A 24 -4.30 3.03 -4.94
CA HIS A 24 -3.41 2.08 -4.30
C HIS A 24 -3.48 2.31 -2.79
N LEU A 25 -3.89 1.28 -2.06
CA LEU A 25 -3.99 1.25 -0.61
C LEU A 25 -2.90 0.34 -0.04
N TYR A 26 -1.92 0.96 0.60
CA TYR A 26 -0.81 0.28 1.27
C TYR A 26 -1.08 0.16 2.77
N PHE A 27 -0.68 -0.94 3.40
CA PHE A 27 -0.90 -1.17 4.84
C PHE A 27 0.07 -2.21 5.40
N ASP A 28 0.30 -2.21 6.71
CA ASP A 28 1.07 -3.25 7.41
C ASP A 28 0.18 -4.48 7.67
N LYS A 29 0.56 -5.67 7.18
CA LYS A 29 -0.03 -6.95 7.56
C LYS A 29 0.64 -7.40 8.88
N TYR A 30 0.31 -6.71 9.97
CA TYR A 30 1.06 -6.64 11.23
C TYR A 30 1.57 -8.00 11.76
N ARG A 31 0.68 -8.98 11.91
CA ARG A 31 1.06 -10.30 12.46
C ARG A 31 1.84 -11.19 11.49
N LEU A 32 1.84 -10.85 10.20
CA LEU A 32 2.48 -11.62 9.16
C LEU A 32 3.87 -11.08 8.81
N GLY A 33 4.25 -9.89 9.30
CA GLY A 33 5.51 -9.24 8.93
C GLY A 33 5.61 -8.97 7.43
N LYS A 34 4.46 -8.73 6.77
CA LYS A 34 4.33 -8.48 5.34
C LYS A 34 3.73 -7.10 5.12
N TYR A 35 3.93 -6.56 3.91
CA TYR A 35 3.26 -5.35 3.49
C TYR A 35 2.08 -5.65 2.55
N GLY A 36 1.00 -4.91 2.74
CA GLY A 36 -0.27 -5.00 2.06
C GLY A 36 -0.34 -4.05 0.86
N LEU A 37 -0.92 -4.50 -0.25
CA LEU A 37 -1.37 -3.61 -1.33
C LEU A 37 -2.73 -4.06 -1.85
N LEU A 38 -3.73 -3.19 -1.77
CA LEU A 38 -5.00 -3.32 -2.48
C LEU A 38 -5.11 -2.25 -3.56
N VAL A 39 -5.55 -2.62 -4.76
CA VAL A 39 -5.73 -1.69 -5.88
C VAL A 39 -7.19 -1.65 -6.31
N SER A 40 -7.70 -0.45 -6.61
CA SER A 40 -9.08 -0.24 -7.05
C SER A 40 -9.19 0.93 -8.03
N SER A 41 -10.01 0.79 -9.06
CA SER A 41 -10.36 1.89 -9.98
C SER A 41 -11.60 2.67 -9.52
N ASP A 42 -12.38 2.14 -8.56
CA ASP A 42 -13.70 2.67 -8.21
C ASP A 42 -13.96 2.81 -6.70
N LEU A 43 -12.95 2.52 -5.86
CA LEU A 43 -13.00 2.48 -4.40
C LEU A 43 -13.99 1.46 -3.81
N LYS A 44 -14.57 0.59 -4.63
CA LYS A 44 -15.57 -0.41 -4.24
C LYS A 44 -15.05 -1.83 -4.42
N ASN A 45 -14.44 -2.10 -5.57
CA ASN A 45 -13.86 -3.39 -5.91
C ASN A 45 -12.35 -3.30 -5.74
N TRP A 46 -11.79 -4.21 -4.92
CA TRP A 46 -10.38 -4.20 -4.54
C TRP A 46 -9.71 -5.50 -4.94
N GLU A 47 -8.53 -5.40 -5.56
CA GLU A 47 -7.66 -6.52 -5.93
C GLU A 47 -6.45 -6.55 -4.99
N ASP A 48 -6.13 -7.70 -4.37
CA ASP A 48 -4.90 -7.87 -3.57
C ASP A 48 -3.70 -8.07 -4.49
N LYS A 49 -2.78 -7.10 -4.47
CA LYS A 49 -1.50 -7.11 -5.18
C LYS A 49 -0.30 -7.13 -4.22
N SER A 50 -0.48 -7.63 -3.01
CA SER A 50 0.60 -7.75 -2.03
C SER A 50 1.84 -8.47 -2.58
N ASP A 51 1.64 -9.52 -3.38
CA ASP A 51 2.75 -10.33 -3.88
C ASP A 51 3.58 -9.63 -4.96
N SER A 52 3.13 -8.49 -5.51
CA SER A 52 3.91 -7.68 -6.45
C SER A 52 4.84 -6.68 -5.75
N LEU A 53 4.77 -6.56 -4.43
CA LEU A 53 5.55 -5.58 -3.68
C LEU A 53 6.98 -6.05 -3.46
N GLN A 54 7.94 -5.14 -3.65
CA GLN A 54 9.33 -5.30 -3.24
C GLN A 54 9.65 -4.28 -2.17
N TYR A 55 10.16 -4.73 -1.02
CA TYR A 55 10.48 -3.89 0.12
C TYR A 55 11.62 -4.51 0.94
N PRO A 56 12.38 -3.70 1.69
CA PRO A 56 13.41 -4.21 2.57
C PRO A 56 12.81 -5.11 3.66
N ILE A 57 13.57 -6.13 4.08
CA ILE A 57 13.19 -7.03 5.16
C ILE A 57 12.96 -6.22 6.44
N GLY A 58 11.89 -6.53 7.17
CA GLY A 58 11.56 -5.86 8.42
C GLY A 58 10.89 -4.50 8.25
N LEU A 59 10.49 -4.12 7.04
CA LEU A 59 9.61 -2.96 6.84
C LEU A 59 8.34 -3.14 7.68
N ARG A 60 8.08 -2.15 8.52
CA ARG A 60 6.87 -1.99 9.31
C ARG A 60 6.41 -0.57 9.20
N HIS A 61 5.09 -0.35 9.17
CA HIS A 61 4.41 0.95 9.23
C HIS A 61 5.04 2.10 8.41
N GLY A 62 4.31 2.64 7.42
CA GLY A 62 4.84 3.72 6.60
C GLY A 62 3.77 4.51 5.85
N THR A 63 4.19 5.66 5.33
CA THR A 63 3.36 6.55 4.52
C THR A 63 3.86 6.58 3.09
N VAL A 64 2.96 6.34 2.13
CA VAL A 64 3.20 6.55 0.70
C VAL A 64 2.78 7.96 0.32
N PHE A 65 3.65 8.70 -0.37
CA PHE A 65 3.35 10.02 -0.89
C PHE A 65 4.05 10.24 -2.23
N LYS A 66 3.46 11.11 -3.06
CA LYS A 66 4.01 11.45 -4.37
C LYS A 66 5.16 12.45 -4.21
N VAL A 67 6.26 12.20 -4.90
CA VAL A 67 7.41 13.12 -5.00
C VAL A 67 7.67 13.43 -6.47
N SER A 68 8.28 14.59 -6.74
CA SER A 68 8.85 14.89 -8.06
C SER A 68 10.14 14.10 -8.28
N GLU A 69 10.49 13.82 -9.53
CA GLU A 69 11.77 13.17 -9.88
C GLU A 69 12.99 13.96 -9.36
N ILE A 70 12.89 15.29 -9.37
CA ILE A 70 13.93 16.17 -8.83
C ILE A 70 14.13 15.93 -7.33
N GLN A 71 13.05 15.78 -6.56
CA GLN A 71 13.15 15.46 -5.13
C GLN A 71 13.71 14.06 -4.91
N LEU A 72 13.24 13.07 -5.66
CA LEU A 72 13.70 11.68 -5.56
C LEU A 72 15.20 11.57 -5.85
N SER A 73 15.70 12.24 -6.88
CA SER A 73 17.13 12.22 -7.25
C SER A 73 18.07 12.71 -6.14
N LYS A 74 17.57 13.56 -5.22
CA LYS A 74 18.34 14.04 -4.07
C LYS A 74 18.42 13.02 -2.94
N LEU A 75 17.50 12.05 -2.89
CA LEU A 75 17.42 11.03 -1.84
C LEU A 75 18.17 9.74 -2.20
N LEU A 76 18.39 9.46 -3.49
CA LEU A 76 19.03 8.23 -3.98
C LEU A 76 20.57 8.33 -4.09
N LYS A 77 21.21 9.25 -3.35
CA LYS A 77 22.67 9.41 -3.34
C LYS A 77 23.36 8.51 -2.32
#